data_AF-A0A9E3C5M1-F1
#
_entry.id   AF-A0A9E3C5M1-F1
#
_cell.length_a   1.000
_cell.length_b   1.000
_cell.length_c   1.000
_cell.angle_alpha   90.00
_cell.angle_beta   90.00
_cell.angle_gamma   90.00
#
_symmetry.space_group_name_H-M   'P 1'
#
loop_
_entity.id
_entity.type
_entity.pdbx_description
1 polymer ?
#
loop_
_entity_poly.entity_id
_entity_poly.type
_entity_poly.pdbx_seq_one_letter_code
_entity_poly.pdbx_strand_id
1 'polypeptide(L)'
;MRTRIAQRIAVLAVGTALPVLVGAGTALADLKPDDGQVHGPSLGAGDTLLLFVVIPVGLFLLIAALSVLPSALSRPRYRPGKPWDHDAAWIGDPMESAPAPTGIEPSARGGASAEW
;
A
#
# COMPACT_ATOMS: atom_id res chain seq x y z
N MET A 1 30.21 31.02 51.44
CA MET A 1 29.11 30.11 51.03
C MET A 1 27.76 30.82 50.73
N ARG A 2 27.49 32.06 51.19
CA ARG A 2 26.19 32.74 51.02
C ARG A 2 25.85 33.30 49.62
N THR A 3 26.84 33.52 48.75
CA THR A 3 26.64 34.18 47.44
C THR A 3 26.04 33.26 46.37
N ARG A 4 26.36 31.95 46.40
CA ARG A 4 25.88 30.98 45.41
C ARG A 4 24.40 30.63 45.56
N ILE A 5 23.82 30.84 46.75
CA ILE A 5 22.41 30.56 47.05
C ILE A 5 21.51 31.68 46.51
N ALA A 6 21.92 32.95 46.68
CA ALA A 6 21.16 34.09 46.14
C ALA A 6 21.09 34.07 44.60
N GLN A 7 22.17 33.66 43.93
CA GLN A 7 22.20 33.51 42.48
C GLN A 7 21.24 32.43 41.97
N ARG A 8 21.05 31.33 42.73
CA ARG A 8 20.12 30.25 42.37
C ARG A 8 18.65 30.66 42.52
N ILE A 9 18.35 31.51 43.51
CA ILE A 9 16.98 32.04 43.72
C ILE A 9 16.60 33.03 42.60
N ALA A 10 17.55 33.86 42.15
CA ALA A 10 17.31 34.77 41.02
C ALA A 10 17.04 34.03 39.70
N VAL A 11 17.72 32.91 39.44
CA VAL A 11 17.49 32.08 38.25
C VAL A 11 16.12 31.39 38.30
N LEU A 12 15.66 30.96 39.48
CA LEU A 12 14.33 30.37 39.68
C LEU A 12 13.19 31.39 39.47
N ALA A 13 13.38 32.65 39.88
CA ALA A 13 12.38 33.70 39.70
C ALA A 13 12.27 34.17 38.24
N VAL A 14 13.38 34.26 37.52
CA VAL A 14 13.38 34.63 36.08
C VAL A 14 12.90 33.47 35.21
N GLY A 15 13.23 32.23 35.56
CA GLY A 15 12.83 31.04 34.80
C GLY A 15 11.34 30.69 34.86
N THR A 16 10.63 31.13 35.89
CA THR A 16 9.18 30.84 36.06
C THR A 16 8.26 31.94 35.52
N ALA A 17 8.75 33.18 35.39
CA ALA A 17 7.94 34.28 34.82
C ALA A 17 7.76 34.16 33.29
N LEU A 18 8.76 33.63 32.58
CA LEU A 18 8.70 33.45 31.12
C LEU A 18 7.59 32.48 30.66
N PRO A 19 7.42 31.26 31.23
CA PRO A 19 6.35 30.36 30.81
C PRO A 19 4.95 30.89 31.17
N VAL A 20 4.81 31.70 32.22
CA VAL A 20 3.52 32.34 32.57
C VAL A 20 3.13 33.41 31.54
N LEU A 21 4.09 34.21 31.07
CA LEU A 21 3.86 35.19 30.01
C LEU A 21 3.60 34.54 28.63
N VAL A 22 4.25 33.41 28.34
CA VAL A 22 3.98 32.64 27.11
C VAL A 22 2.64 31.92 27.17
N GLY A 23 2.23 31.40 28.34
CA GLY A 23 0.94 30.76 28.56
C GLY A 23 -0.26 31.72 28.46
N ALA A 24 -0.07 33.02 28.72
CA ALA A 24 -1.11 34.04 28.57
C ALA A 24 -1.54 34.28 27.11
N GLY A 25 -0.77 33.78 26.12
CA GLY A 25 -1.11 33.87 24.70
C GLY A 25 -2.41 33.15 24.33
N THR A 26 -2.80 32.09 25.05
CA THR A 26 -4.07 31.39 24.79
C THR A 26 -5.29 32.22 25.20
N ALA A 27 -5.18 33.07 26.22
CA ALA A 27 -6.27 33.93 26.69
C ALA A 27 -6.52 35.15 25.77
N LEU A 28 -5.55 35.52 24.95
CA LEU A 28 -5.66 36.60 23.95
C LEU A 28 -6.08 36.09 22.55
N ALA A 29 -6.17 34.77 22.36
CA ALA A 29 -6.59 34.17 21.10
C ALA A 29 -8.08 34.37 20.79
N ASP A 30 -8.90 34.67 21.81
CA ASP A 30 -10.36 34.88 21.71
C ASP A 30 -10.74 36.29 21.21
N LEU A 31 -9.76 37.13 20.88
CA LEU A 31 -9.98 38.52 20.41
C LEU A 31 -10.22 38.62 18.90
N LYS A 32 -9.90 37.57 18.13
CA LYS A 32 -10.29 37.45 16.72
C LYS A 32 -11.47 36.48 16.62
N PRO A 33 -12.41 36.71 15.70
CA PRO A 33 -13.37 35.67 15.32
C PRO A 33 -12.57 34.40 15.02
N ASP A 34 -12.73 33.40 15.87
CA ASP A 34 -12.10 32.10 15.70
C ASP A 34 -12.54 31.56 14.32
N ASP A 35 -11.60 31.10 13.51
CA ASP A 35 -11.90 30.54 12.19
C ASP A 35 -12.86 29.33 12.31
N GLY A 36 -12.96 28.74 13.52
CA GLY A 36 -13.99 27.75 13.87
C GLY A 36 -15.42 28.31 14.00
N GLN A 37 -15.61 29.60 14.24
CA GLN A 37 -16.92 30.26 14.42
C GLN A 37 -17.53 30.75 13.10
N VAL A 38 -16.71 30.96 12.08
CA VAL A 38 -17.15 31.34 10.73
C VAL A 38 -17.13 30.10 9.85
N HIS A 39 -18.23 29.35 9.86
CA HIS A 39 -18.35 28.17 9.01
C HIS A 39 -18.49 28.60 7.55
N GLY A 40 -17.58 28.13 6.70
CA GLY A 40 -17.77 28.14 5.25
C GLY A 40 -18.92 27.22 4.83
N PRO A 41 -19.30 27.22 3.54
CA PRO A 41 -20.31 26.29 3.02
C PRO A 41 -19.98 24.85 3.43
N SER A 42 -20.90 24.22 4.17
CA SER A 42 -20.73 22.83 4.60
C SER A 42 -20.93 21.89 3.41
N LEU A 43 -20.23 20.76 3.44
CA LEU A 43 -20.47 19.69 2.48
C LEU A 43 -21.88 19.14 2.69
N GLY A 44 -22.66 19.04 1.61
CA GLY A 44 -23.97 18.41 1.69
C GLY A 44 -23.85 16.94 2.07
N ALA A 45 -24.89 16.37 2.68
CA ALA A 45 -24.88 14.96 3.07
C ALA A 45 -24.56 14.00 1.90
N GLY A 46 -24.99 14.36 0.68
CA GLY A 46 -24.66 13.64 -0.54
C GLY A 46 -23.16 13.65 -0.86
N ASP A 47 -22.52 14.82 -0.78
CA ASP A 47 -21.08 14.95 -1.02
C ASP A 47 -20.27 14.19 0.03
N THR A 48 -20.70 14.25 1.30
CA THR A 48 -20.10 13.46 2.38
C THR A 48 -20.19 11.97 2.08
N LEU A 49 -21.36 11.45 1.70
CA LEU A 49 -21.50 10.04 1.34
C LEU A 49 -20.65 9.67 0.12
N LEU A 50 -20.60 10.54 -0.88
CA LEU A 50 -19.80 10.30 -2.08
C LEU A 50 -18.31 10.20 -1.74
N LEU A 51 -17.78 11.12 -0.95
CA LEU A 51 -16.38 11.15 -0.55
C LEU A 51 -16.00 10.03 0.41
N PHE A 52 -16.84 9.75 1.41
CA PHE A 52 -16.48 8.85 2.50
C PHE A 52 -16.99 7.42 2.34
N VAL A 53 -17.93 7.16 1.44
CA VAL A 53 -18.46 5.81 1.18
C VAL A 53 -18.21 5.40 -0.25
N VAL A 54 -18.63 6.22 -1.21
CA VAL A 54 -18.56 5.83 -2.63
C VAL A 54 -17.13 5.74 -3.12
N ILE A 55 -16.27 6.71 -2.78
CA ILE A 55 -14.85 6.66 -3.19
C ILE A 55 -14.12 5.44 -2.60
N PRO A 56 -14.18 5.15 -1.29
CA PRO A 56 -13.53 3.96 -0.74
C PRO A 56 -14.06 2.64 -1.31
N VAL A 57 -15.38 2.51 -1.44
CA VAL A 57 -16.01 1.31 -2.01
C VAL A 57 -15.63 1.17 -3.50
N GLY A 58 -15.67 2.27 -4.25
CA GLY A 58 -15.29 2.29 -5.67
C GLY A 58 -13.83 1.90 -5.87
N LEU A 59 -12.92 2.42 -5.04
CA LEU A 59 -11.51 2.05 -5.07
C LEU A 59 -11.31 0.57 -4.72
N PHE A 60 -12.01 0.07 -3.69
CA PHE A 60 -11.96 -1.34 -3.34
C PHE A 60 -12.43 -2.23 -4.49
N LEU A 61 -13.58 -1.91 -5.10
CA LEU A 61 -14.13 -2.66 -6.24
C LEU A 61 -13.21 -2.60 -7.46
N LEU A 62 -12.59 -1.45 -7.70
CA LEU A 62 -11.60 -1.29 -8.77
C LEU A 62 -10.42 -2.24 -8.53
N ILE A 63 -9.83 -2.22 -7.34
CA ILE A 63 -8.70 -3.10 -6.99
C ILE A 63 -9.12 -4.58 -7.08
N ALA A 64 -10.28 -4.93 -6.51
CA ALA A 64 -10.80 -6.29 -6.55
C ALA A 64 -11.03 -6.76 -8.00
N ALA A 65 -11.57 -5.90 -8.85
CA ALA A 65 -11.73 -6.18 -10.27
C ALA A 65 -10.37 -6.40 -10.94
N LEU A 66 -9.41 -5.48 -10.79
CA LEU A 66 -8.06 -5.65 -11.37
C LEU A 66 -7.38 -6.93 -10.87
N SER A 67 -7.64 -7.35 -9.64
CA SER A 67 -7.05 -8.56 -9.06
C SER A 67 -7.71 -9.85 -9.60
N VAL A 68 -9.04 -9.90 -9.67
CA VAL A 68 -9.78 -11.13 -10.02
C VAL A 68 -9.96 -11.29 -11.52
N LEU A 69 -10.12 -10.18 -12.26
CA LEU A 69 -10.40 -10.18 -13.70
C LEU A 69 -9.41 -10.99 -14.54
N PRO A 70 -8.07 -10.91 -14.38
CA PRO A 70 -7.16 -11.74 -15.17
C PRO A 70 -7.36 -13.23 -14.93
N SER A 71 -7.64 -13.64 -13.70
CA SER A 71 -7.92 -15.04 -13.36
C SER A 71 -9.26 -15.49 -13.94
N ALA A 72 -10.29 -14.64 -13.86
CA ALA A 72 -11.61 -14.93 -14.41
C ALA A 72 -11.62 -15.06 -15.94
N LEU A 73 -10.72 -14.33 -16.62
CA LEU A 73 -10.56 -14.40 -18.08
C LEU A 73 -9.56 -15.47 -18.55
N SER A 74 -8.80 -16.08 -17.63
CA SER A 74 -7.79 -17.10 -17.96
C SER A 74 -8.42 -18.44 -18.33
N ARG A 75 -7.74 -19.20 -19.21
CA ARG A 75 -8.16 -20.56 -19.58
C ARG A 75 -8.12 -21.50 -18.35
N PRO A 76 -9.07 -22.44 -18.23
CA PRO A 76 -9.04 -23.44 -17.17
C PRO A 76 -7.75 -24.25 -17.17
N ARG A 77 -7.19 -24.48 -15.98
CA ARG A 77 -6.05 -25.39 -15.81
C ARG A 77 -6.49 -26.83 -16.03
N TYR A 78 -5.58 -27.64 -16.60
CA TYR A 78 -5.78 -29.08 -16.73
C TYR A 78 -6.13 -29.71 -15.37
N ARG A 79 -7.06 -30.68 -15.39
CA ARG A 79 -7.47 -31.46 -14.22
C ARG A 79 -7.20 -32.95 -14.47
N PRO A 80 -6.53 -33.65 -13.55
CA PRO A 80 -6.36 -35.10 -13.65
C PRO A 80 -7.70 -35.82 -13.83
N GLY A 81 -7.76 -36.78 -14.75
CA GLY A 81 -8.98 -37.54 -15.08
C GLY A 81 -9.84 -36.91 -16.18
N LYS A 82 -9.52 -35.70 -16.67
CA LYS A 82 -10.07 -35.18 -17.94
C LYS A 82 -9.13 -35.52 -19.10
N PRO A 83 -9.65 -35.74 -20.32
CA PRO A 83 -8.79 -35.89 -21.48
C PRO A 83 -7.97 -34.61 -21.71
N TRP A 84 -6.74 -34.78 -22.19
CA TRP A 84 -5.84 -33.68 -22.51
C TRP A 84 -6.37 -32.93 -23.75
N ASP A 85 -6.76 -31.68 -23.56
CA ASP A 85 -7.36 -30.79 -24.59
C ASP A 85 -6.47 -29.55 -24.85
N HIS A 86 -5.17 -29.67 -24.56
CA HIS A 86 -4.20 -28.59 -24.80
C HIS A 86 -3.26 -28.98 -25.95
N ASP A 87 -2.71 -27.97 -26.63
CA ASP A 87 -1.71 -28.21 -27.66
C ASP A 87 -0.48 -28.91 -27.08
N ALA A 88 0.14 -29.79 -27.85
CA ALA A 88 1.38 -30.45 -27.45
C ALA A 88 2.47 -29.40 -27.25
N ALA A 89 2.92 -29.22 -26.02
CA ALA A 89 3.93 -28.25 -25.65
C ALA A 89 5.16 -28.96 -25.08
N TRP A 90 6.34 -28.62 -25.61
CA TRP A 90 7.61 -29.04 -25.05
C TRP A 90 8.09 -27.97 -24.06
N ILE A 91 8.26 -28.35 -22.78
CA ILE A 91 8.69 -27.42 -21.74
C ILE A 91 10.21 -27.54 -21.59
N GLY A 92 10.91 -26.51 -22.06
CA GLY A 92 12.37 -26.47 -22.12
C GLY A 92 12.84 -26.27 -23.55
N ASP A 93 12.93 -25.00 -23.96
CA ASP A 93 13.75 -24.66 -25.13
C ASP A 93 15.20 -25.02 -24.77
N PRO A 94 15.97 -25.75 -25.59
CA PRO A 94 17.43 -25.69 -25.47
C PRO A 94 17.80 -24.19 -25.42
N MET A 95 18.62 -23.81 -24.45
CA MET A 95 19.00 -22.41 -24.27
C MET A 95 19.50 -21.87 -25.62
N GLU A 96 18.80 -20.86 -26.13
CA GLU A 96 18.98 -20.27 -27.46
C GLU A 96 18.32 -21.07 -28.59
N SER A 97 17.71 -20.38 -29.56
CA SER A 97 17.35 -20.92 -30.88
C SER A 97 18.62 -21.32 -31.65
N ALA A 98 19.43 -22.20 -31.07
CA ALA A 98 20.56 -22.83 -31.71
C ALA A 98 20.00 -23.68 -32.86
N PRO A 99 20.58 -23.57 -34.07
CA PRO A 99 20.16 -24.40 -35.18
C PRO A 99 20.17 -25.85 -34.75
N ALA A 100 19.11 -26.59 -35.12
CA ALA A 100 19.00 -28.02 -34.84
C ALA A 100 20.34 -28.68 -35.17
N PRO A 101 21.00 -29.35 -34.20
CA PRO A 101 22.34 -29.86 -34.41
C PRO A 101 22.35 -30.82 -35.61
N THR A 102 22.96 -30.38 -36.70
CA THR A 102 23.07 -31.17 -37.93
C THR A 102 24.09 -32.27 -37.73
N GLY A 103 23.68 -33.52 -37.99
CA GLY A 103 24.55 -34.69 -37.85
C GLY A 103 24.36 -35.48 -36.55
N ILE A 104 23.37 -35.14 -35.72
CA ILE A 104 22.92 -36.05 -34.66
C ILE A 104 22.00 -37.07 -35.31
N GLU A 105 22.52 -38.26 -35.59
CA GLU A 105 21.65 -39.40 -35.86
C GLU A 105 20.82 -39.69 -34.59
N PRO A 106 19.50 -39.86 -34.71
CA PRO A 106 18.65 -40.21 -33.57
C PRO A 106 19.10 -41.56 -33.01
N SER A 107 19.98 -41.52 -32.02
CA SER A 107 20.40 -42.73 -31.32
C SER A 107 19.35 -43.01 -30.26
N ALA A 108 18.62 -44.12 -30.42
CA ALA A 108 17.64 -44.61 -29.45
C ALA A 108 18.32 -45.15 -28.18
N ARG A 109 19.06 -44.28 -27.47
CA ARG A 109 19.86 -44.66 -26.32
C ARG A 109 19.02 -44.54 -25.05
N GLY A 110 18.26 -45.61 -24.77
CA GLY A 110 17.55 -45.82 -23.51
C GLY A 110 16.14 -45.24 -23.47
N GLY A 111 15.40 -45.62 -22.42
CA GLY A 111 14.04 -45.15 -22.14
C GLY A 111 13.62 -45.56 -20.72
N ALA A 112 12.83 -44.70 -20.07
CA ALA A 112 12.20 -44.98 -18.79
C ALA A 112 10.70 -44.72 -18.92
N SER A 113 9.88 -45.67 -18.46
CA SER A 113 8.43 -45.57 -18.48
C SER A 113 7.85 -45.96 -17.12
N ALA A 114 6.74 -45.34 -16.76
CA ALA A 114 5.94 -45.70 -15.61
C ALA A 114 4.45 -45.51 -15.94
N GLU A 115 3.60 -46.26 -15.25
CA GLU A 115 2.14 -46.08 -15.25
C GLU A 115 1.71 -45.64 -13.84
N TRP A 116 0.68 -44.80 -13.78
CA TRP A 116 0.15 -44.19 -12.56
C TRP A 116 -1.37 -44.33 -12.47
#